data_AF-A0A7C3X5C6-F1
#
_entry.id   AF-A0A7C3X5C6-F1
#
_cell.length_a   1.000
_cell.length_b   1.000
_cell.length_c   1.000
_cell.angle_alpha   90.00
_cell.angle_beta   90.00
_cell.angle_gamma   90.00
#
_symmetry.space_group_name_H-M   'P 1'
#
loop_
_entity.id
_entity.type
_entity.pdbx_description
1 polymer ?
#
loop_
_entity_poly.entity_id
_entity_poly.type
_entity_poly.pdbx_seq_one_letter_code
_entity_poly.pdbx_strand_id
1 'polypeptide(L)'
;MSEASARRIGVLTGGGDCPGLNAVIRAVTKTAIHRFGMRVVGISDGFGGLIHGNWRDLTDQEVSGILHRGGTILGTTNRDNPFHYLIREDENGKEYADFSGVVVENFRRLKLDALVVIGGDGSLRIALELYRKGIPLVGIP
;
A
#
# COMPACT_ATOMS: atom_id res chain seq x y z
N MET A 1 -22.32 15.82 19.31
CA MET A 1 -20.85 15.69 19.44
C MET A 1 -20.33 15.10 18.15
N SER A 2 -19.67 15.91 17.31
CA SER A 2 -19.04 15.40 16.09
C SER A 2 -17.90 14.48 16.51
N GLU A 3 -18.05 13.18 16.26
CA GLU A 3 -16.94 12.24 16.34
C GLU A 3 -15.83 12.77 15.41
N ALA A 4 -14.69 13.17 15.96
CA ALA A 4 -13.53 13.46 15.11
C ALA A 4 -13.23 12.15 14.37
N SER A 5 -13.47 12.13 13.05
CA SER A 5 -13.27 10.94 12.22
C SER A 5 -11.89 10.37 12.52
N ALA A 6 -11.85 9.15 13.06
CA ALA A 6 -10.59 8.47 13.35
C ALA A 6 -9.71 8.47 12.10
N ARG A 7 -8.45 8.90 12.24
CA ARG A 7 -7.52 8.97 11.11
C ARG A 7 -7.36 7.60 10.46
N ARG A 8 -7.19 7.58 9.14
CA ARG A 8 -7.10 6.35 8.34
C ARG A 8 -5.81 6.32 7.55
N ILE A 9 -5.04 5.24 7.66
CA ILE A 9 -3.82 5.04 6.87
C ILE A 9 -3.94 3.83 5.97
N GLY A 10 -3.32 3.91 4.79
CA GLY A 10 -3.14 2.77 3.90
C GLY A 10 -1.78 2.12 4.13
N VAL A 11 -1.68 0.81 3.95
CA VAL A 11 -0.42 0.04 4.03
C VAL A 11 -0.34 -0.84 2.80
N LEU A 12 0.79 -0.81 2.09
CA LEU A 12 1.07 -1.70 0.97
C LEU A 12 2.51 -2.20 1.01
N THR A 13 2.72 -3.40 0.47
CA THR A 13 4.04 -3.99 0.23
C THR A 13 4.31 -4.01 -1.26
N GLY A 14 5.42 -3.42 -1.70
CA GLY A 14 5.81 -3.38 -3.11
C GLY A 14 7.21 -3.96 -3.34
N GLY A 15 7.45 -4.49 -4.54
CA GLY A 15 8.72 -5.08 -4.93
C GLY A 15 8.77 -6.59 -4.71
N GLY A 16 9.97 -7.12 -4.50
CA GLY A 16 10.17 -8.53 -4.17
C GLY A 16 9.78 -8.86 -2.73
N ASP A 17 9.46 -10.12 -2.48
CA ASP A 17 9.21 -10.61 -1.12
C ASP A 17 10.51 -10.74 -0.31
N CYS A 18 10.45 -10.39 0.97
CA CYS A 18 11.59 -10.40 1.89
C CYS A 18 11.14 -10.85 3.29
N PRO A 19 11.96 -11.62 4.03
CA PRO A 19 11.66 -11.95 5.41
C PRO A 19 11.42 -10.70 6.27
N GLY A 20 10.29 -10.66 6.99
CA GLY A 20 9.98 -9.58 7.94
C GLY A 20 8.91 -8.59 7.49
N LEU A 21 8.44 -8.63 6.23
CA LEU A 21 7.35 -7.75 5.78
C LEU A 21 6.09 -7.87 6.64
N ASN A 22 5.70 -9.10 7.02
CA ASN A 22 4.61 -9.35 7.95
C ASN A 22 4.83 -8.73 9.33
N ALA A 23 6.07 -8.67 9.81
CA ALA A 23 6.39 -8.02 11.08
C ALA A 23 6.20 -6.50 11.00
N VAL A 24 6.58 -5.87 9.88
CA VAL A 24 6.35 -4.45 9.64
C VAL A 24 4.85 -4.15 9.54
N ILE A 25 4.09 -4.91 8.73
CA ILE A 25 2.63 -4.75 8.61
C ILE A 25 1.97 -4.85 9.98
N ARG A 26 2.35 -5.84 10.79
CA ARG A 26 1.84 -6.01 12.15
C ARG A 26 2.21 -4.82 13.05
N ALA A 27 3.46 -4.36 13.02
CA ALA A 27 3.93 -3.26 13.85
C ALA A 27 3.16 -1.97 13.54
N VAL A 28 3.08 -1.59 12.26
CA VAL A 28 2.32 -0.43 11.79
C VAL A 28 0.87 -0.54 12.21
N THR A 29 0.24 -1.69 11.94
CA THR A 29 -1.20 -1.88 12.20
C THR A 29 -1.53 -1.83 13.69
N LYS A 30 -0.83 -2.61 14.52
CA LYS A 30 -1.09 -2.63 15.96
C LYS A 30 -0.76 -1.29 16.62
N THR A 31 0.30 -0.61 16.20
CA THR A 31 0.62 0.73 16.73
C THR A 31 -0.44 1.76 16.36
N ALA A 32 -0.87 1.79 15.10
CA ALA A 32 -1.91 2.70 14.62
C ALA A 32 -3.24 2.51 15.40
N ILE A 33 -3.66 1.26 15.60
CA ILE A 33 -4.89 0.93 16.33
C ILE A 33 -4.75 1.25 17.83
N HIS A 34 -3.76 0.66 18.51
CA HIS A 34 -3.71 0.68 19.97
C HIS A 34 -3.18 1.99 20.56
N ARG A 35 -2.27 2.68 19.87
CA ARG A 35 -1.68 3.93 20.39
C ARG A 35 -2.37 5.18 19.89
N PHE A 36 -2.94 5.13 18.68
CA PHE A 36 -3.46 6.32 18.01
C PHE A 36 -4.95 6.23 17.68
N GLY A 37 -5.62 5.10 17.95
CA GLY A 37 -7.04 4.91 17.64
C GLY A 37 -7.36 5.03 16.15
N MET A 38 -6.39 4.75 15.28
CA MET A 38 -6.49 4.90 13.83
C MET A 38 -7.08 3.65 13.18
N ARG A 39 -7.66 3.81 11.99
CA ARG A 39 -8.05 2.72 11.10
C ARG A 39 -6.95 2.44 10.08
N VAL A 40 -6.77 1.17 9.73
CA VAL A 40 -5.70 0.73 8.83
C VAL A 40 -6.31 -0.03 7.67
N VAL A 41 -5.95 0.36 6.45
CA VAL A 41 -6.36 -0.31 5.20
C VAL A 41 -5.14 -1.01 4.62
N GLY A 42 -5.20 -2.32 4.50
CA GLY A 42 -4.22 -3.12 3.77
C GLY A 42 -4.58 -3.16 2.29
N ILE A 43 -3.64 -2.75 1.45
CA ILE A 43 -3.79 -2.75 -0.01
C ILE A 43 -3.07 -3.98 -0.55
N SER A 44 -3.79 -4.77 -1.34
CA SER A 44 -3.27 -6.03 -1.87
C SER A 44 -2.32 -5.78 -3.05
N ASP A 45 -1.29 -6.61 -3.19
CA ASP A 45 -0.41 -6.64 -4.36
C ASP A 45 0.16 -5.26 -4.74
N GLY A 46 0.64 -4.53 -3.73
CA GLY A 46 1.33 -3.26 -3.89
C GLY A 46 0.48 -2.15 -4.50
N PHE A 47 1.06 -1.42 -5.45
CA PHE A 47 0.33 -0.32 -6.11
C PHE A 47 -0.75 -0.81 -7.07
N GLY A 48 -0.65 -2.05 -7.57
CA GLY A 48 -1.67 -2.67 -8.42
C GLY A 48 -3.02 -2.74 -7.72
N GLY A 49 -3.06 -3.20 -6.47
CA GLY A 49 -4.33 -3.19 -5.73
C GLY A 49 -4.84 -1.78 -5.45
N LEU A 50 -3.96 -0.80 -5.26
CA LEU A 50 -4.39 0.59 -5.11
C LEU A 50 -4.98 1.16 -6.40
N ILE A 51 -4.50 0.73 -7.57
CA ILE A 51 -5.07 1.07 -8.87
C ILE A 51 -6.44 0.41 -9.05
N HIS A 52 -6.53 -0.89 -8.78
CA HIS A 52 -7.69 -1.73 -9.11
C HIS A 52 -8.79 -1.76 -8.04
N GLY A 53 -8.61 -1.09 -6.91
CA GLY A 53 -9.62 -1.13 -5.86
C GLY A 53 -9.51 -2.31 -4.91
N ASN A 54 -8.38 -3.03 -4.89
CA ASN A 54 -8.19 -4.23 -4.08
C ASN A 54 -7.52 -3.88 -2.75
N TRP A 55 -8.35 -3.73 -1.72
CA TRP A 55 -7.93 -3.44 -0.35
C TRP A 55 -8.93 -3.98 0.66
N ARG A 56 -8.49 -4.13 1.90
CA ARG A 56 -9.29 -4.58 3.04
C ARG A 56 -8.87 -3.89 4.32
N ASP A 57 -9.77 -3.76 5.28
CA ASP A 57 -9.40 -3.24 6.59
C ASP A 57 -8.51 -4.27 7.33
N LEU A 58 -7.42 -3.79 7.94
CA LEU A 58 -6.57 -4.58 8.81
C LEU A 58 -6.95 -4.32 10.26
N THR A 59 -7.48 -5.36 10.92
CA THR A 59 -7.81 -5.34 12.34
C THR A 59 -6.67 -5.93 13.17
N ASP A 60 -6.76 -5.81 14.49
CA ASP A 60 -5.80 -6.46 15.39
C ASP A 60 -5.69 -7.98 15.16
N GLN A 61 -6.82 -8.61 14.82
CA GLN A 61 -6.91 -10.05 14.55
C GLN A 61 -6.24 -10.40 13.21
N GLU A 62 -6.45 -9.60 12.16
CA GLU A 62 -5.87 -9.82 10.82
C GLU A 62 -4.33 -9.83 10.82
N VAL A 63 -3.71 -9.12 11.77
CA VAL A 63 -2.25 -9.05 11.90
C VAL A 63 -1.72 -9.86 13.10
N SER A 64 -2.55 -10.71 13.70
CA SER A 64 -2.13 -11.59 14.78
C SER A 64 -1.62 -12.93 14.24
N GLY A 65 -0.58 -13.49 14.87
CA GLY A 65 0.01 -14.76 14.43
C GLY A 65 0.81 -14.72 13.13
N ILE A 66 1.01 -13.57 12.48
CA ILE A 66 1.69 -13.49 11.17
C ILE A 66 3.22 -13.38 11.24
N LEU A 67 3.79 -13.21 12.44
CA LEU A 67 5.23 -12.94 12.61
C LEU A 67 6.15 -14.04 12.08
N HIS A 68 5.71 -15.30 12.14
CA HIS A 68 6.49 -16.46 11.70
C HIS A 68 6.22 -16.82 10.23
N ARG A 69 5.28 -16.14 9.57
CA ARG A 69 4.94 -16.41 8.18
C ARG A 69 5.94 -15.70 7.27
N GLY A 70 6.56 -16.44 6.36
CA GLY A 70 7.22 -15.86 5.19
C GLY A 70 6.21 -15.15 4.29
N GLY A 71 6.68 -14.37 3.34
CA GLY A 71 5.77 -13.59 2.51
C GLY A 71 5.32 -12.28 3.15
N THR A 72 4.30 -11.74 2.49
CA THR A 72 3.45 -10.66 2.97
C THR A 72 1.99 -11.12 2.90
N ILE A 73 1.21 -10.89 3.95
CA ILE A 73 -0.24 -11.15 3.97
C ILE A 73 -1.05 -10.24 3.03
N LEU A 74 -0.40 -9.23 2.46
CA LEU A 74 -0.98 -8.34 1.47
C LEU A 74 -0.56 -8.72 0.04
N GLY A 75 0.38 -9.65 -0.14
CA GLY A 75 0.98 -9.88 -1.45
C GLY A 75 1.90 -8.74 -1.88
N THR A 76 2.68 -8.96 -2.94
CA THR A 76 3.60 -7.95 -3.48
C THR A 76 3.82 -8.19 -4.96
N THR A 77 4.14 -7.12 -5.67
CA THR A 77 4.44 -7.13 -7.11
C THR A 77 5.61 -6.21 -7.39
N ASN A 78 6.45 -6.59 -8.35
CA ASN A 78 7.54 -5.76 -8.86
C ASN A 78 7.23 -5.13 -10.23
N ARG A 79 6.00 -5.29 -10.74
CA ARG A 79 5.62 -4.87 -12.09
C ARG A 79 4.72 -3.65 -12.12
N ASP A 80 4.05 -3.35 -11.00
CA ASP A 80 2.94 -2.41 -10.99
C ASP A 80 3.42 -1.00 -10.63
N ASN A 81 4.18 -0.38 -11.53
CA ASN A 81 4.49 1.03 -11.42
C ASN A 81 3.31 1.88 -11.94
N PRO A 82 2.62 2.69 -11.11
CA PRO A 82 1.51 3.51 -11.57
C PRO A 82 1.88 4.54 -12.65
N PHE A 83 3.13 4.99 -12.72
CA PHE A 83 3.59 5.96 -13.72
C PHE A 83 3.94 5.31 -15.07
N HIS A 84 4.06 3.99 -15.09
CA HIS A 84 4.41 3.20 -16.26
C HIS A 84 3.77 1.81 -16.15
N TYR A 85 2.43 1.78 -16.09
CA TYR A 85 1.66 0.58 -15.77
C TYR A 85 1.42 -0.24 -17.04
N LEU A 86 1.74 -1.53 -17.00
CA LEU A 86 1.57 -2.44 -18.14
C LEU A 86 0.08 -2.76 -18.33
N ILE A 87 -0.50 -2.35 -19.47
CA ILE A 87 -1.92 -2.60 -19.78
C ILE A 87 -2.15 -3.74 -20.77
N ARG A 88 -1.16 -4.02 -21.63
CA ARG A 88 -1.21 -5.12 -22.57
C ARG A 88 0.18 -5.68 -22.81
N GLU A 89 0.28 -7.00 -22.81
CA GLU A 89 1.46 -7.75 -23.25
C GLU A 89 0.96 -8.85 -24.20
N ASP A 90 1.31 -8.71 -25.48
CA ASP A 90 0.97 -9.66 -26.55
C ASP A 90 2.16 -9.86 -27.49
N GLU A 91 1.97 -10.61 -28.57
CA GLU A 91 3.02 -10.87 -29.58
C GLU A 91 3.56 -9.60 -30.25
N ASN A 92 2.80 -8.49 -30.24
CA ASN A 92 3.18 -7.21 -30.81
C ASN A 92 3.93 -6.31 -29.80
N GLY A 93 4.11 -6.75 -28.55
CA GLY A 93 4.92 -6.07 -27.55
C GLY A 93 4.16 -5.66 -26.29
N LYS A 94 4.70 -4.64 -25.60
CA LYS A 94 4.19 -4.15 -24.32
C LYS A 94 3.64 -2.74 -24.46
N GLU A 95 2.40 -2.54 -24.02
CA GLU A 95 1.76 -1.23 -23.95
C GLU A 95 1.68 -0.75 -22.50
N TYR A 96 2.05 0.51 -22.28
CA TYR A 96 2.10 1.13 -20.95
C TYR A 96 1.29 2.41 -20.91
N ALA A 97 0.68 2.70 -19.75
CA ALA A 97 -0.07 3.93 -19.51
C ALA A 97 0.15 4.46 -18.08
N ASP A 98 -0.11 5.76 -17.87
CA ASP A 98 -0.04 6.40 -16.56
C ASP A 98 -1.37 6.23 -15.80
N PHE A 99 -1.32 5.46 -14.71
CA PHE A 99 -2.41 5.20 -13.76
C PHE A 99 -2.22 5.93 -12.42
N SER A 100 -1.19 6.76 -12.27
CA SER A 100 -0.94 7.47 -11.01
C SER A 100 -2.06 8.45 -10.64
N GLY A 101 -2.82 8.96 -11.60
CA GLY A 101 -4.05 9.73 -11.35
C GLY A 101 -5.13 8.89 -10.65
N VAL A 102 -5.30 7.64 -11.08
CA VAL A 102 -6.23 6.67 -10.46
C VAL A 102 -5.80 6.36 -9.03
N VAL A 103 -4.50 6.22 -8.78
CA VAL A 103 -3.95 6.04 -7.43
C VAL A 103 -4.31 7.21 -6.51
N VAL A 104 -4.16 8.45 -6.97
CA VAL A 104 -4.54 9.65 -6.21
C VAL A 104 -6.04 9.69 -5.94
N GLU A 105 -6.86 9.34 -6.93
CA GLU A 105 -8.31 9.27 -6.77
C GLU A 105 -8.71 8.22 -5.74
N ASN A 106 -8.15 7.01 -5.83
CA ASN A 106 -8.45 5.91 -4.91
C ASN A 106 -7.98 6.19 -3.49
N PHE A 107 -6.81 6.83 -3.33
CA PHE A 107 -6.33 7.33 -2.04
C PHE A 107 -7.34 8.29 -1.39
N ARG A 108 -7.88 9.25 -2.16
CA ARG A 108 -8.91 10.20 -1.70
C ARG A 108 -10.25 9.50 -1.43
N ARG A 109 -10.65 8.57 -2.28
CA ARG A 109 -11.88 7.77 -2.15
C ARG A 109 -11.89 6.96 -0.86
N LEU A 110 -10.75 6.38 -0.50
CA LEU A 110 -10.54 5.67 0.76
C LEU A 110 -10.52 6.59 1.99
N LYS A 111 -10.41 7.91 1.78
CA LYS A 111 -10.22 8.94 2.80
C LYS A 111 -8.99 8.65 3.66
N LEU A 112 -7.89 8.28 3.02
CA LEU A 112 -6.62 8.05 3.70
C LEU A 112 -5.96 9.40 4.02
N ASP A 113 -5.44 9.51 5.24
CA ASP A 113 -4.60 10.63 5.67
C ASP A 113 -3.14 10.45 5.23
N ALA A 114 -2.67 9.20 5.16
CA ALA A 114 -1.33 8.86 4.69
C ALA A 114 -1.24 7.43 4.16
N LEU A 115 -0.21 7.18 3.34
CA LEU A 115 0.14 5.86 2.82
C LEU A 115 1.48 5.39 3.42
N VAL A 116 1.52 4.16 3.91
CA VAL A 116 2.75 3.47 4.34
C VAL A 116 3.16 2.51 3.24
N VAL A 117 4.30 2.77 2.62
CA VAL A 117 4.86 1.95 1.54
C VAL A 117 6.03 1.16 2.11
N ILE A 118 5.91 -0.16 2.13
CA ILE A 118 6.96 -1.08 2.58
C ILE A 118 7.59 -1.72 1.35
N GLY A 119 8.91 -1.60 1.19
CA GLY A 119 9.62 -2.22 0.09
C GLY A 119 10.94 -1.53 -0.24
N GLY A 120 11.66 -2.12 -1.20
CA GLY A 120 12.98 -1.61 -1.60
C GLY A 120 12.96 -0.39 -2.52
N ASP A 121 14.12 -0.06 -3.09
CA ASP A 121 14.37 1.17 -3.85
C ASP A 121 13.34 1.47 -4.95
N GLY A 122 12.90 0.47 -5.71
CA GLY A 122 11.89 0.65 -6.76
C GLY A 122 10.56 1.16 -6.20
N SER A 123 10.08 0.54 -5.12
CA SER A 123 8.84 0.93 -4.44
C SER A 123 8.96 2.30 -3.80
N LEU A 124 10.11 2.61 -3.19
CA LEU A 124 10.35 3.90 -2.54
C LEU A 124 10.51 5.05 -3.54
N ARG A 125 11.03 4.79 -4.75
CA ARG A 125 11.03 5.77 -5.86
C ARG A 125 9.62 6.09 -6.33
N ILE A 126 8.78 5.08 -6.54
CA ILE A 126 7.37 5.27 -6.88
C ILE A 126 6.66 6.05 -5.76
N ALA A 127 6.91 5.71 -4.50
CA ALA A 127 6.39 6.45 -3.37
C ALA A 127 6.77 7.93 -3.47
N LEU A 128 8.06 8.26 -3.63
CA LEU A 128 8.52 9.64 -3.77
C LEU A 128 7.79 10.42 -4.89
N GLU A 129 7.52 9.78 -6.03
CA GLU A 129 6.76 10.40 -7.11
C GLU A 129 5.28 10.63 -6.75
N LEU A 130 4.65 9.69 -6.04
CA LEU A 130 3.30 9.86 -5.51
C LEU A 130 3.23 10.97 -4.44
N TYR A 131 4.27 11.11 -3.61
CA TYR A 131 4.39 12.23 -2.67
C TYR A 131 4.38 13.58 -3.39
N ARG A 132 5.12 13.69 -4.50
CA ARG A 132 5.12 14.89 -5.35
C ARG A 132 3.75 15.16 -5.98
N LYS A 133 2.90 14.14 -6.15
CA LYS A 133 1.49 14.28 -6.56
C LYS A 133 0.52 14.58 -5.40
N GLY A 134 1.04 14.81 -4.19
CA GLY A 134 0.26 15.26 -3.04
C GLY A 134 -0.30 14.15 -2.16
N ILE A 135 0.23 12.92 -2.24
CA ILE A 135 -0.10 11.83 -1.31
C ILE A 135 0.87 11.89 -0.12
N PRO A 136 0.43 12.18 1.11
CA PRO A 136 1.27 12.06 2.30
C PRO A 136 1.68 10.61 2.50
N LEU A 137 2.96 10.34 2.76
CA LEU A 137 3.44 8.97 2.90
C LEU A 137 4.64 8.80 3.81
N VAL A 138 4.85 7.55 4.21
CA VAL A 138 6.05 7.05 4.90
C VAL A 138 6.56 5.84 4.12
N GLY A 139 7.83 5.87 3.74
CA GLY A 139 8.53 4.73 3.15
C GLY A 139 9.27 3.92 4.21
N ILE A 140 9.18 2.59 4.15
CA ILE A 140 9.91 1.65 5.01
C ILE A 140 10.73 0.72 4.10
N PRO A 141 12.08 0.78 4.15
CA PRO A 141 12.95 -0.07 3.33
C PRO A 141 12.94 -1.54 3.77
#